data_AF-A0A8N4L1B6-F1
#
_entry.id   AF-A0A8N4L1B6-F1
#
_cell.length_a   1.000
_cell.length_b   1.000
_cell.length_c   1.000
_cell.angle_alpha   90.00
_cell.angle_beta   90.00
_cell.angle_gamma   90.00
#
_symmetry.space_group_name_H-M   'P 1'
#
loop_
_entity.id
_entity.type
_entity.pdbx_description
1 polymer ?
#
loop_
_entity_poly.entity_id
_entity_poly.type
_entity_poly.pdbx_seq_one_letter_code
_entity_poly.pdbx_strand_id
1 'polypeptide(L)'
;MRCAVFGCNNNNGKNSATNWRFFHFPKDKAALKQWIHFCRRTDKINVENACVCEVHFAPEAFERNLQFEMGLSSRNPTKLLPSAIPTVTIAPAEANKRQKGWSLETEIQRLIVNSVFSTLNKCKNEQ
;
A
#
# COMPACT_ATOMS: atom_id res chain seq x y z
N MET A 1 -0.95 -12.62 -9.69
CA MET A 1 -0.51 -11.29 -10.19
C MET A 1 0.97 -11.11 -9.90
N ARG A 2 1.73 -10.44 -10.79
CA ARG A 2 3.18 -10.17 -10.65
C ARG A 2 3.46 -8.71 -10.97
N CYS A 3 4.38 -8.09 -10.23
CA CYS A 3 4.75 -6.69 -10.45
C CYS A 3 5.42 -6.47 -11.82
N ALA A 4 5.07 -5.38 -12.49
CA ALA A 4 5.63 -4.96 -13.76
C ALA A 4 6.97 -4.21 -13.63
N VAL A 5 7.43 -3.87 -12.43
CA VAL A 5 8.70 -3.16 -12.24
C VAL A 5 9.87 -4.13 -12.43
N PHE A 6 10.85 -3.75 -13.25
CA PHE A 6 12.05 -4.55 -13.51
C PHE A 6 12.79 -4.87 -12.20
N GLY A 7 13.14 -6.15 -12.01
CA GLY A 7 13.80 -6.65 -10.79
C GLY A 7 12.88 -6.87 -9.59
N CYS A 8 11.60 -6.47 -9.65
CA CYS A 8 10.67 -6.72 -8.55
C CYS A 8 10.09 -8.14 -8.62
N ASN A 9 10.29 -8.91 -7.54
CA ASN A 9 9.83 -10.30 -7.43
C ASN A 9 8.47 -10.45 -6.71
N ASN A 10 7.88 -9.33 -6.27
CA ASN A 10 6.59 -9.34 -5.57
C ASN A 10 5.49 -9.90 -6.49
N ASN A 11 4.83 -10.93 -5.98
CA ASN A 11 3.74 -11.62 -6.66
C ASN A 11 2.77 -12.21 -5.63
N ASN A 12 1.49 -12.33 -5.99
CA ASN A 12 0.51 -13.10 -5.24
C ASN A 12 0.22 -14.39 -6.02
N GLY A 13 1.16 -15.32 -5.98
CA GLY A 13 0.95 -16.71 -6.41
C GLY A 13 0.29 -17.54 -5.30
N LYS A 14 -0.11 -18.78 -5.62
CA LYS A 14 -0.78 -19.71 -4.68
C LYS A 14 0.00 -19.98 -3.38
N ASN A 15 1.33 -19.83 -3.41
CA ASN A 15 2.23 -20.12 -2.29
C ASN A 15 2.94 -18.85 -1.77
N SER A 16 2.41 -17.66 -2.05
CA SER A 16 3.03 -16.44 -1.52
C SER A 16 2.78 -16.33 -0.01
N ALA A 17 3.85 -16.17 0.77
CA ALA A 17 3.76 -15.88 2.20
C ALA A 17 3.14 -14.50 2.51
N THR A 18 3.09 -13.63 1.50
CA THR A 18 2.63 -12.24 1.62
C THR A 18 1.55 -11.93 0.57
N ASN A 19 0.52 -11.22 1.00
CA ASN A 19 -0.51 -10.67 0.12
C ASN A 19 -0.18 -9.22 -0.22
N TRP A 20 0.61 -9.02 -1.28
CA TRP A 20 0.93 -7.69 -1.79
C TRP A 20 -0.30 -7.05 -2.42
N ARG A 21 -0.47 -5.73 -2.24
CA ARG A 21 -1.45 -4.98 -3.03
C ARG A 21 -0.86 -4.61 -4.39
N PHE A 22 -1.69 -4.69 -5.42
CA PHE A 22 -1.34 -4.38 -6.80
C PHE A 22 -2.29 -3.32 -7.37
N PHE A 23 -1.73 -2.43 -8.17
CA PHE A 23 -2.45 -1.33 -8.80
C PHE A 23 -2.26 -1.40 -10.31
N HIS A 24 -3.37 -1.36 -11.03
CA HIS A 24 -3.37 -1.36 -12.49
C HIS A 24 -2.92 -0.01 -13.04
N PHE A 25 -2.41 -0.04 -14.26
CA PHE A 25 -1.96 1.17 -14.94
C PHE A 25 -3.13 2.13 -15.15
N PRO A 26 -2.91 3.45 -14.99
CA PRO A 26 -3.95 4.44 -15.16
C PRO A 26 -4.39 4.54 -16.62
N LYS A 27 -5.66 4.94 -16.83
CA LYS A 27 -6.21 5.21 -18.17
C LYS A 27 -5.69 6.52 -18.76
N ASP A 28 -5.31 7.47 -17.91
CA ASP A 28 -4.73 8.74 -18.34
C ASP A 28 -3.40 8.52 -19.06
N LYS A 29 -3.24 9.11 -20.24
CA LYS A 29 -2.09 8.86 -21.12
C LYS A 29 -0.78 9.42 -20.55
N ALA A 30 -0.82 10.52 -19.80
CA ALA A 30 0.38 11.12 -19.25
C ALA A 30 0.91 10.28 -18.08
N ALA A 31 0.03 9.93 -17.14
CA ALA A 31 0.37 9.05 -16.03
C ALA A 31 0.80 7.65 -16.53
N LEU A 32 0.12 7.12 -17.55
CA LEU A 32 0.47 5.83 -18.16
C LEU A 32 1.92 5.80 -18.66
N LYS A 33 2.35 6.85 -19.38
CA LYS A 33 3.74 6.96 -19.87
C LYS A 33 4.74 6.99 -18.71
N GLN A 34 4.43 7.73 -17.64
CA GLN A 34 5.29 7.80 -16.46
C GLN A 34 5.43 6.44 -15.78
N TRP A 35 4.33 5.68 -15.65
CA TRP A 35 4.35 4.35 -15.06
C TRP A 35 5.14 3.34 -15.91
N ILE A 36 4.97 3.38 -17.24
CA ILE A 36 5.75 2.51 -18.16
C ILE A 36 7.23 2.84 -18.05
N HIS A 37 7.60 4.13 -18.07
CA HIS A 37 8.97 4.57 -17.93
C HIS A 37 9.58 4.13 -16.59
N PHE A 38 8.82 4.26 -15.50
CA PHE A 38 9.24 3.83 -14.17
C PHE A 38 9.53 2.32 -14.10
N CYS A 39 8.76 1.50 -14.82
CA CYS A 39 8.93 0.04 -14.78
C CYS A 39 10.28 -0.42 -15.34
N ARG A 40 10.98 0.38 -16.15
CA ARG A 40 12.32 0.08 -16.70
C ARG A 40 12.44 -1.30 -17.36
N ARG A 41 11.35 -1.80 -17.93
CA ARG A 41 11.35 -3.04 -18.72
C ARG A 41 11.76 -2.74 -20.15
N THR A 42 12.59 -3.61 -20.72
CA THR A 42 12.99 -3.54 -22.13
C THR A 42 11.97 -4.19 -23.05
N ASP A 43 11.16 -5.10 -22.53
CA ASP A 43 10.08 -5.76 -23.27
C ASP A 43 8.77 -4.96 -23.21
N LYS A 44 7.86 -5.28 -24.14
CA LYS A 44 6.56 -4.61 -24.26
C LYS A 44 5.66 -4.95 -23.07
N ILE A 45 5.29 -3.94 -22.29
CA ILE A 45 4.34 -4.08 -21.18
C ILE A 45 2.91 -4.17 -21.74
N ASN A 46 2.19 -5.23 -21.40
CA ASN A 46 0.74 -5.31 -21.61
C ASN A 46 0.01 -4.51 -20.52
N VAL A 47 -0.23 -3.23 -20.78
CA VAL A 47 -0.81 -2.26 -19.81
C VAL A 47 -2.20 -2.64 -19.29
N GLU A 48 -2.96 -3.47 -20.01
CA GLU A 48 -4.29 -3.92 -19.58
C GLU A 48 -4.23 -4.86 -18.37
N ASN A 49 -3.23 -5.73 -18.36
CA ASN A 49 -3.05 -6.75 -17.32
C ASN A 49 -1.89 -6.45 -16.37
N ALA A 50 -1.01 -5.52 -16.74
CA ALA A 50 0.12 -5.14 -15.93
C ALA A 50 -0.32 -4.41 -14.66
N CYS A 51 0.45 -4.58 -13.61
CA CYS A 51 0.22 -3.92 -12.33
C CYS A 51 1.54 -3.64 -11.60
N VAL A 52 1.52 -2.62 -10.75
CA VAL A 52 2.64 -2.24 -9.89
C VAL A 52 2.24 -2.52 -8.44
N CYS A 53 3.14 -3.14 -7.66
CA CYS A 53 2.84 -3.44 -6.26
C CYS A 53 3.04 -2.20 -5.37
N GLU A 54 2.37 -2.19 -4.22
CA GLU A 54 2.30 -1.04 -3.31
C GLU A 54 3.66 -0.47 -2.87
N VAL A 55 4.71 -1.29 -2.81
CA VAL A 55 6.02 -0.86 -2.31
C VAL A 55 6.68 0.22 -3.18
N HIS A 56 6.24 0.35 -4.44
CA HIS A 56 6.76 1.34 -5.37
C HIS A 56 6.07 2.71 -5.26
N PHE A 57 5.05 2.81 -4.40
CA PHE A 57 4.35 4.06 -4.10
C PHE A 57 4.75 4.56 -2.72
N ALA A 58 4.88 5.88 -2.60
CA ALA A 58 5.03 6.51 -1.30
C ALA A 58 3.70 6.42 -0.52
N PRO A 59 3.70 6.40 0.82
CA PRO A 59 2.47 6.37 1.62
C PRO A 59 1.48 7.49 1.29
N GLU A 60 2.00 8.66 0.88
CA GLU A 60 1.23 9.86 0.53
C GLU A 60 0.52 9.72 -0.83
N ALA A 61 0.88 8.72 -1.63
CA ALA A 61 0.24 8.43 -2.90
C ALA A 61 -1.13 7.74 -2.74
N PHE A 62 -1.49 7.35 -1.51
CA PHE A 62 -2.75 6.70 -1.20
C PHE A 62 -3.77 7.69 -0.61
N GLU A 63 -5.04 7.47 -0.92
CA GLU A 63 -6.12 8.15 -0.22
C GLU A 63 -6.03 7.85 1.28
N ARG A 64 -6.11 8.88 2.12
CA ARG A 64 -6.13 8.68 3.57
C ARG A 64 -7.39 7.97 3.99
N ASN A 65 -7.24 6.95 4.83
CA ASN A 65 -8.36 6.28 5.47
C ASN A 65 -8.21 6.44 6.98
N LEU A 66 -8.86 7.48 7.52
CA LEU A 66 -8.78 7.83 8.92
C LEU A 66 -9.25 6.68 9.83
N GLN A 67 -10.25 5.90 9.42
CA GLN A 67 -10.69 4.74 10.21
C GLN A 67 -9.61 3.66 10.32
N PHE A 68 -8.83 3.47 9.26
CA PHE A 68 -7.69 2.55 9.29
C PHE A 68 -6.54 3.12 10.12
N GLU A 69 -6.20 4.41 9.95
CA GLU A 69 -5.18 5.12 10.74
C GLU A 69 -5.51 5.08 12.25
N MET A 70 -6.79 5.14 12.61
CA MET A 70 -7.26 5.03 14.00
C MET A 70 -7.51 3.58 14.43
N GLY A 71 -7.11 2.56 13.66
CA GLY A 71 -7.30 1.15 14.02
C GLY A 71 -8.76 0.68 14.11
N LEU A 72 -9.72 1.50 13.71
CA LEU A 72 -11.16 1.20 13.70
C LEU A 72 -11.58 0.38 12.47
N SER A 73 -10.71 0.26 11.47
CA SER A 73 -10.92 -0.55 10.29
C SER A 73 -9.68 -1.38 10.00
N SER A 74 -9.87 -2.64 9.64
CA SER A 74 -8.82 -3.50 9.09
C SER A 74 -8.60 -3.26 7.59
N ARG A 75 -9.47 -2.47 6.94
CA ARG A 75 -9.34 -2.16 5.51
C ARG A 75 -8.31 -1.05 5.29
N ASN A 76 -7.08 -1.46 5.01
CA ASN A 76 -5.99 -0.58 4.56
C ASN A 76 -6.49 0.33 3.41
N PRO A 77 -6.22 1.66 3.39
CA PRO A 77 -6.62 2.55 2.31
C PRO A 77 -6.29 1.98 0.93
N THR A 78 -7.31 1.56 0.18
CA THR A 78 -7.14 0.69 -0.99
C THR A 78 -6.93 1.44 -2.30
N LYS A 79 -6.94 2.77 -2.29
CA LYS A 79 -6.97 3.57 -3.51
C LYS A 79 -5.76 4.47 -3.61
N LEU A 80 -5.12 4.43 -4.78
CA LEU A 80 -4.15 5.44 -5.19
C LEU A 80 -4.89 6.74 -5.52
N LEU A 81 -4.26 7.87 -5.20
CA LEU A 81 -4.69 9.16 -5.69
C LEU A 81 -4.65 9.17 -7.24
N PRO A 82 -5.53 9.92 -7.92
CA PRO A 82 -5.53 10.01 -9.38
C PRO A 82 -4.20 10.49 -9.96
N SER A 83 -3.46 11.31 -9.21
CA SER A 83 -2.14 11.84 -9.58
C SER A 83 -0.97 10.95 -9.12
N ALA A 84 -1.24 9.81 -8.49
CA ALA A 84 -0.20 8.96 -7.94
C ALA A 84 0.70 8.39 -9.04
N ILE A 85 2.00 8.60 -8.87
CA ILE A 85 3.04 7.98 -9.69
C ILE A 85 3.96 7.13 -8.83
N PRO A 86 4.37 5.94 -9.31
CA PRO A 86 5.36 5.15 -8.61
C PRO A 86 6.68 5.94 -8.60
N THR A 87 7.25 6.08 -7.42
CA THR A 87 8.40 6.96 -7.15
C THR A 87 9.55 6.21 -6.48
N VAL A 88 9.27 5.01 -5.95
CA VAL A 88 10.20 4.29 -5.08
C VAL A 88 10.84 3.12 -5.82
N THR A 89 12.11 3.28 -6.20
CA THR A 89 12.95 2.20 -6.74
C THR A 89 13.61 1.45 -5.58
N ILE A 90 12.94 0.46 -5.00
CA ILE A 90 13.54 -0.41 -3.99
C ILE A 90 14.37 -1.48 -4.71
N ALA A 91 15.61 -1.69 -4.28
CA ALA A 91 16.35 -2.87 -4.69
C ALA A 91 15.73 -4.11 -4.00
N PRO A 92 15.81 -5.31 -4.60
CA PRO A 92 15.07 -6.48 -4.12
C PRO A 92 15.29 -6.82 -2.63
N ALA A 93 16.38 -6.36 -2.01
CA ALA A 93 16.75 -6.63 -0.64
C ALA A 93 16.01 -5.78 0.42
N GLU A 94 15.60 -4.53 0.14
CA GLU A 94 15.02 -3.66 1.17
C GLU A 94 13.49 -3.76 1.32
N ALA A 95 12.79 -4.36 0.35
CA ALA A 95 11.32 -4.48 0.37
C ALA A 95 10.79 -5.24 1.61
N ASN A 96 11.61 -6.16 2.13
CA ASN A 96 11.25 -7.03 3.25
C ASN A 96 11.28 -6.32 4.63
N LYS A 97 11.95 -5.17 4.75
CA LYS A 97 12.08 -4.44 6.03
C LYS A 97 10.87 -3.55 6.34
N ARG A 98 10.23 -2.96 5.30
CA ARG A 98 9.13 -2.00 5.47
C ARG A 98 7.87 -2.60 6.11
N GLN A 99 7.58 -3.89 5.88
CA GLN A 99 6.42 -4.55 6.52
C GLN A 99 6.54 -4.66 8.04
N LYS A 100 7.76 -4.80 8.59
CA LYS A 100 7.95 -4.96 10.05
C LYS A 100 7.77 -3.65 10.82
N GLY A 101 8.15 -2.51 10.23
CA GLY A 101 8.04 -1.20 10.88
C GLY A 101 6.60 -0.73 11.07
N TRP A 102 5.75 -0.89 10.05
CA TRP A 102 4.35 -0.49 10.10
C TRP A 102 3.55 -1.23 11.18
N SER A 103 3.91 -2.49 11.47
CA SER A 103 3.22 -3.34 12.45
C SER A 103 3.37 -2.85 13.89
N LEU A 104 4.49 -2.25 14.28
CA LEU A 104 4.73 -1.79 15.65
C LEU A 104 4.01 -0.46 15.94
N GLU A 105 4.04 0.47 14.99
CA GLU A 105 3.31 1.74 15.07
C GLU A 105 1.80 1.50 15.19
N THR A 106 1.28 0.53 14.44
CA THR A 106 -0.14 0.16 14.45
C THR A 106 -0.56 -0.45 15.79
N GLU A 107 0.32 -1.20 16.47
CA GLU A 107 0.04 -1.79 17.78
C GLU A 107 -0.03 -0.73 18.88
N ILE A 108 0.90 0.22 18.87
CA ILE A 108 0.86 1.38 19.78
C ILE A 108 -0.41 2.21 19.55
N GLN A 109 -0.77 2.50 18.29
CA GLN A 109 -2.01 3.20 17.96
C GLN A 109 -3.26 2.43 18.43
N ARG A 110 -3.29 1.10 18.28
CA ARG A 110 -4.38 0.25 18.78
C ARG A 110 -4.53 0.33 20.29
N LEU A 111 -3.44 0.27 21.05
CA LEU A 111 -3.46 0.38 22.50
C LEU A 111 -4.02 1.73 22.95
N ILE A 112 -3.60 2.83 22.28
CA ILE A 112 -4.11 4.18 22.55
C ILE A 112 -5.62 4.26 22.26
N VAL A 113 -6.08 3.76 21.12
CA VAL A 113 -7.51 3.82 20.75
C VAL A 113 -8.37 2.99 21.69
N ASN A 114 -7.92 1.81 22.10
CA ASN A 114 -8.62 1.01 23.11
C ASN A 114 -8.69 1.71 24.47
N SER A 115 -7.60 2.38 24.89
CA SER A 115 -7.58 3.18 26.11
C SER A 115 -8.57 4.34 26.04
N VAL A 116 -8.59 5.11 24.93
CA VAL A 116 -9.54 6.20 24.72
C VAL A 116 -10.99 5.69 24.72
N PHE A 117 -11.28 4.59 24.02
CA PHE A 117 -12.61 3.99 23.99
C PHE A 117 -13.07 3.49 25.36
N SER A 118 -12.18 2.86 26.13
CA SER A 118 -12.48 2.43 27.50
C SER A 118 -12.81 3.61 28.41
N THR A 119 -12.09 4.73 28.23
CA THR A 119 -12.31 5.97 29.00
C THR A 119 -13.65 6.62 28.63
N LEU A 120 -13.99 6.69 27.34
CA LEU A 120 -15.28 7.22 26.86
C LEU A 120 -16.47 6.40 27.35
N ASN A 121 -16.37 5.07 27.37
CA ASN A 121 -17.43 4.22 27.90
C ASN A 121 -17.59 4.35 29.41
N LYS A 122 -16.50 4.62 30.14
CA LYS A 122 -16.55 4.88 31.58
C LYS A 122 -17.33 6.16 31.88
N CYS A 123 -17.06 7.25 31.15
CA CYS A 123 -17.80 8.51 31.28
C CYS A 123 -19.29 8.41 30.89
N LYS A 124 -19.68 7.44 30.03
CA LYS A 124 -21.08 7.22 29.65
C LYS A 124 -21.90 6.40 30.67
N ASN A 125 -21.23 5.63 31.54
CA ASN A 125 -21.89 4.78 32.54
C ASN A 125 -21.96 5.43 33.93
N GLU A 126 -21.45 6.66 34.06
CA GLU A 126 -21.48 7.47 35.29
C GLU A 126 -22.55 8.58 35.23
N GLN A 127 -23.55 8.48 34.34
CA GLN A 127 -24.74 9.34 34.27
C GLN A 127 -26.04 8.55 34.40
#